data_AF-K2QJC7-F1
#
_entry.id   AF-K2QJC7-F1
#
_cell.length_a   1.000
_cell.length_b   1.000
_cell.length_c   1.000
_cell.angle_alpha   90.00
_cell.angle_beta   90.00
_cell.angle_gamma   90.00
#
_symmetry.space_group_name_H-M   'P 1'
#
loop_
_entity.id
_entity.type
_entity.pdbx_description
1 polymer ?
#
loop_
_entity_poly.entity_id
_entity_poly.type
_entity_poly.pdbx_seq_one_letter_code
_entity_poly.pdbx_strand_id
1 'polypeptide(L)'
;MSAAQRETVVSGLQAGLSRNDIAEAAHCTPQSVTNIKRNLRMFGTPVCPSAGPPGPLRVITVVMMEAILALLGLKPWLYLYEVAWFLYDEFNIVVSEWTVGRTLQRHGWSKKTARFVSSFRDYYSRGRYQERLSSFASWQLVFVETSGIDTREGRRKTGWSPLGVAPTAYNRLGRSERFQILPAYTQNGVLTAAVYKGTTNNEKYEWWLENVLLKCCNRFPGPNSVVVMDNASFHSSERIKGIFERAGVVLLYLPP
;
A
#
# COMPACT_ATOMS: atom_id res chain seq x y z
N MET A 1 13.72 -45.78 -23.08
CA MET A 1 15.15 -45.95 -23.44
C MET A 1 15.99 -45.41 -22.29
N SER A 2 16.82 -46.27 -21.70
CA SER A 2 17.68 -45.95 -20.55
C SER A 2 18.84 -45.04 -20.96
N ALA A 3 19.50 -44.40 -19.98
CA ALA A 3 20.67 -43.55 -20.24
C ALA A 3 21.80 -44.32 -20.96
N ALA A 4 22.09 -45.55 -20.50
CA ALA A 4 23.09 -46.43 -21.11
C ALA A 4 22.79 -46.72 -22.59
N GLN A 5 21.52 -47.00 -22.94
CA GLN A 5 21.14 -47.19 -24.35
C GLN A 5 21.37 -45.93 -25.20
N ARG A 6 21.17 -44.72 -24.62
CA ARG A 6 21.42 -43.47 -25.35
C ARG A 6 22.91 -43.27 -25.62
N GLU A 7 23.77 -43.57 -24.65
CA GLU A 7 25.22 -43.47 -24.79
C GLU A 7 25.74 -44.44 -25.86
N THR A 8 25.23 -45.67 -25.89
CA THR A 8 25.54 -46.64 -26.95
C THR A 8 25.15 -46.11 -28.34
N VAL A 9 23.97 -45.49 -28.46
CA VAL A 9 23.53 -44.88 -29.73
C VAL A 9 24.42 -43.69 -30.12
N VAL A 10 24.74 -42.80 -29.19
CA VAL A 10 25.60 -41.63 -29.45
C VAL A 10 26.99 -42.07 -29.90
N SER A 11 27.58 -43.05 -29.22
CA SER A 11 28.90 -43.60 -29.54
C SER A 11 28.92 -44.27 -30.92
N GLY A 12 27.89 -45.07 -31.23
CA GLY A 12 27.75 -45.70 -32.54
C GLY A 12 27.57 -44.70 -33.68
N LEU A 13 26.85 -43.59 -33.44
CA LEU A 13 26.70 -42.51 -34.40
C LEU A 13 28.01 -41.75 -34.66
N GLN A 14 28.85 -41.56 -33.62
CA GLN A 14 30.18 -40.95 -33.76
C GLN A 14 31.16 -41.85 -34.50
N ALA A 15 31.07 -43.17 -34.29
CA ALA A 15 31.87 -44.18 -34.99
C ALA A 15 31.43 -44.44 -36.44
N GLY A 16 30.36 -43.80 -36.92
CA GLY A 16 29.90 -43.93 -38.31
C GLY A 16 29.22 -45.27 -38.65
N LEU A 17 28.78 -46.02 -37.64
CA LEU A 17 28.14 -47.33 -37.83
C LEU A 17 26.77 -47.22 -38.52
N SER A 18 26.33 -48.31 -39.13
CA SER A 18 25.02 -48.34 -39.80
C SER A 18 23.88 -48.23 -38.78
N ARG A 19 22.76 -47.63 -39.21
CA ARG A 19 21.59 -47.41 -38.36
C ARG A 19 21.06 -48.71 -37.72
N ASN A 20 21.11 -49.82 -38.45
CA ASN A 20 20.56 -51.10 -37.99
C ASN A 20 21.50 -51.75 -36.96
N ASP A 21 22.81 -51.67 -37.16
CA ASP A 21 23.81 -52.21 -36.22
C ASP A 21 23.78 -51.45 -34.89
N ILE A 22 23.62 -50.12 -34.94
CA ILE A 22 23.46 -49.29 -33.73
C ILE A 22 22.18 -49.66 -32.98
N ALA A 23 21.09 -49.92 -33.72
CA ALA A 23 19.80 -50.29 -33.14
C ALA A 23 19.87 -51.65 -32.44
N GLU A 24 20.55 -52.63 -33.05
CA GLU A 24 20.79 -53.95 -32.48
C GLU A 24 21.67 -53.86 -31.22
N ALA A 25 22.80 -53.16 -31.28
CA ALA A 25 23.74 -53.00 -30.17
C ALA A 25 23.14 -52.24 -28.96
N ALA A 26 22.27 -51.26 -29.22
CA ALA A 26 21.59 -50.50 -28.15
C ALA A 26 20.27 -51.14 -27.70
N HIS A 27 19.89 -52.29 -28.28
CA HIS A 27 18.59 -52.95 -28.08
C HIS A 27 17.41 -51.95 -28.21
N CYS A 28 17.42 -51.15 -29.28
CA CYS A 28 16.39 -50.15 -29.56
C CYS A 28 15.93 -50.22 -31.02
N THR A 29 14.91 -49.43 -31.39
CA THR A 29 14.40 -49.42 -32.76
C THR A 29 15.25 -48.53 -33.67
N PRO A 30 15.40 -48.85 -34.97
CA PRO A 30 16.09 -47.97 -35.94
C PRO A 30 15.50 -46.55 -36.01
N GLN A 31 14.20 -46.41 -35.71
CA GLN A 31 13.53 -45.12 -35.58
C GLN A 31 14.03 -44.32 -34.38
N SER A 32 14.35 -44.99 -33.26
CA SER A 32 14.93 -44.35 -32.07
C SER A 32 16.31 -43.76 -32.40
N VAL A 33 17.16 -44.50 -33.11
CA VAL A 33 18.47 -44.01 -33.60
C VAL A 33 18.29 -42.77 -34.48
N THR A 34 17.30 -42.78 -35.37
CA THR A 34 16.97 -41.65 -36.26
C THR A 34 16.52 -40.42 -35.47
N ASN A 35 15.66 -40.61 -34.46
CA ASN A 35 15.18 -39.53 -33.60
C ASN A 35 16.31 -38.93 -32.75
N ILE A 36 17.22 -39.76 -32.22
CA ILE A 36 18.37 -39.31 -31.43
C ILE A 36 19.36 -38.54 -32.30
N LYS A 37 19.66 -39.04 -33.51
CA LYS A 37 20.48 -38.33 -34.51
C LYS A 37 19.89 -36.96 -34.85
N ARG A 38 18.56 -36.89 -35.03
CA ARG A 38 17.84 -35.63 -35.24
C ARG A 38 17.96 -34.69 -34.04
N ASN A 39 17.80 -35.19 -32.81
CA ASN A 39 17.91 -34.39 -31.60
C ASN A 39 19.33 -33.84 -31.41
N LEU A 40 20.36 -34.66 -31.63
CA LEU A 40 21.76 -34.24 -31.58
C LEU A 40 22.04 -33.11 -32.60
N ARG A 41 21.48 -33.23 -33.81
CA ARG A 41 21.61 -32.19 -34.85
C ARG A 41 20.89 -30.90 -34.49
N MET A 42 19.68 -30.96 -33.92
CA MET A 42 18.86 -29.77 -33.65
C MET A 42 19.16 -29.09 -32.31
N PHE A 43 19.53 -29.86 -31.29
CA PHE A 43 19.63 -29.39 -29.90
C PHE A 43 20.98 -29.68 -29.26
N GLY A 44 21.93 -30.29 -29.98
CA GLY A 44 23.25 -30.66 -29.44
C GLY A 44 23.23 -31.76 -28.38
N THR A 45 22.05 -32.31 -28.05
CA THR A 45 21.87 -33.33 -27.01
C THR A 45 21.02 -34.50 -27.55
N PRO A 46 21.23 -35.74 -27.06
CA PRO A 46 20.48 -36.91 -27.53
C PRO A 46 19.01 -36.92 -27.08
N VAL A 47 18.62 -35.97 -26.24
CA VAL A 47 17.27 -35.82 -25.69
C VAL A 47 16.70 -34.50 -26.20
N CYS A 48 15.43 -34.50 -26.63
CA CYS A 48 14.74 -33.25 -26.90
C CYS A 48 14.65 -32.44 -25.60
N PRO A 49 15.11 -31.17 -25.55
CA PRO A 49 14.85 -30.30 -24.40
C PRO A 49 13.36 -30.34 -24.08
N SER A 50 13.02 -30.56 -22.81
CA SER A 50 11.63 -30.79 -22.41
C SER A 50 10.83 -29.48 -22.50
N ALA A 51 10.45 -29.07 -23.71
CA ALA A 51 9.28 -28.24 -23.90
C ALA A 51 8.11 -29.18 -23.60
N GLY A 52 7.58 -29.11 -22.37
CA GLY A 52 6.32 -29.77 -22.05
C GLY A 52 5.26 -29.40 -23.11
N PRO A 53 4.17 -30.18 -23.22
CA PRO A 53 3.10 -29.85 -24.15
C PRO A 53 2.73 -28.37 -23.99
N PRO A 54 2.52 -27.63 -25.10
CA PRO A 54 2.09 -26.25 -25.01
C PRO A 54 0.90 -26.18 -24.07
N GLY A 55 0.99 -25.34 -23.03
CA GLY A 55 -0.14 -25.11 -22.15
C GLY A 55 -1.36 -24.60 -22.95
N PRO A 56 -2.56 -24.65 -22.36
CA PRO A 56 -3.76 -24.11 -22.99
C PRO A 56 -3.54 -22.68 -23.47
N LEU A 57 -4.16 -22.33 -24.60
CA LEU A 57 -4.17 -20.95 -25.08
C LEU A 57 -4.72 -20.02 -23.99
N ARG A 58 -4.11 -18.85 -23.87
CA ARG A 58 -4.47 -17.87 -22.83
C ARG A 58 -5.80 -17.22 -23.21
N VAL A 59 -6.73 -17.21 -22.27
CA VAL A 59 -8.04 -16.55 -22.44
C VAL A 59 -7.89 -15.03 -22.54
N ILE A 60 -7.02 -14.45 -21.70
CA ILE A 60 -6.72 -13.01 -21.74
C ILE A 60 -5.61 -12.77 -22.77
N THR A 61 -5.96 -12.08 -23.85
CA THR A 61 -5.06 -11.67 -24.92
C THR A 61 -4.19 -10.49 -24.51
N VAL A 62 -3.19 -10.14 -25.32
CA VAL A 62 -2.34 -8.97 -25.10
C VAL A 62 -3.17 -7.67 -25.11
N VAL A 63 -4.11 -7.53 -26.06
CA VAL A 63 -4.99 -6.36 -26.17
C VAL A 63 -5.87 -6.20 -24.93
N MET A 64 -6.46 -7.30 -24.44
CA MET A 64 -7.24 -7.28 -23.20
C MET A 64 -6.37 -6.91 -22.01
N MET A 65 -5.12 -7.38 -21.97
CA MET A 65 -4.20 -7.02 -20.91
C MET A 65 -3.88 -5.51 -20.93
N GLU A 66 -3.59 -4.94 -22.09
CA GLU A 66 -3.35 -3.49 -22.22
C GLU A 66 -4.56 -2.68 -21.73
N ALA A 67 -5.77 -3.12 -22.06
CA ALA A 67 -7.00 -2.50 -21.59
C ALA A 67 -7.16 -2.60 -20.06
N ILE A 68 -6.86 -3.76 -19.45
CA ILE A 68 -6.84 -3.92 -17.98
C ILE A 68 -5.83 -2.97 -17.35
N LEU A 69 -4.62 -2.86 -17.92
CA LEU A 69 -3.58 -1.99 -17.39
C LEU A 69 -3.96 -0.51 -17.47
N ALA A 70 -4.58 -0.09 -18.58
CA ALA A 70 -5.11 1.27 -18.72
C ALA A 70 -6.21 1.55 -17.69
N LEU A 71 -7.15 0.63 -17.51
CA LEU A 71 -8.22 0.72 -16.51
C LEU A 71 -7.66 0.86 -15.09
N LEU A 72 -6.70 0.01 -14.71
CA LEU A 72 -6.07 0.06 -13.39
C LEU A 72 -5.17 1.29 -13.21
N GLY A 73 -4.65 1.87 -14.29
CA GLY A 73 -3.95 3.16 -14.25
C GLY A 73 -4.87 4.32 -13.84
N LEU A 74 -6.15 4.27 -14.24
CA LEU A 74 -7.16 5.26 -13.87
C LEU A 74 -7.84 4.93 -12.54
N LYS A 75 -8.09 3.64 -12.28
CA LYS A 75 -8.83 3.14 -11.12
C LYS A 75 -8.06 1.98 -10.45
N PRO A 76 -6.94 2.26 -9.75
CA PRO A 76 -6.11 1.23 -9.12
C PRO A 76 -6.79 0.49 -7.95
N TRP A 77 -7.97 0.94 -7.51
CA TRP A 77 -8.71 0.38 -6.38
C TRP A 77 -9.75 -0.69 -6.75
N LEU A 78 -9.88 -1.03 -8.04
CA LEU A 78 -10.86 -2.01 -8.50
C LEU A 78 -10.59 -3.41 -7.91
N TYR A 79 -11.67 -4.12 -7.60
CA TYR A 79 -11.63 -5.52 -7.23
C TYR A 79 -11.38 -6.41 -8.47
N LEU A 80 -10.87 -7.63 -8.24
CA LEU A 80 -10.61 -8.58 -9.33
C LEU A 80 -11.88 -8.97 -10.07
N TYR A 81 -13.03 -9.04 -9.38
CA TYR A 81 -14.31 -9.29 -10.04
C TYR A 81 -14.70 -8.11 -10.93
N GLU A 82 -14.50 -6.86 -10.51
CA GLU A 82 -14.82 -5.68 -11.34
C GLU A 82 -13.97 -5.66 -12.63
N VAL A 83 -12.72 -6.09 -12.56
CA VAL A 83 -11.87 -6.28 -13.74
C VAL A 83 -12.38 -7.43 -14.62
N ALA A 84 -12.93 -8.50 -14.04
CA ALA A 84 -13.55 -9.57 -14.81
C ALA A 84 -14.85 -9.12 -15.50
N TRP A 85 -15.66 -8.28 -14.83
CA TRP A 85 -16.85 -7.65 -15.43
C TRP A 85 -16.47 -6.72 -16.57
N PHE A 86 -15.41 -5.92 -16.42
CA PHE A 86 -14.88 -5.11 -17.52
C PHE A 86 -14.50 -5.96 -18.74
N LEU A 87 -13.87 -7.12 -18.54
CA LEU A 87 -13.54 -8.04 -19.63
C LEU A 87 -14.78 -8.65 -20.29
N TYR A 88 -15.84 -8.85 -19.53
CA TYR A 88 -17.12 -9.28 -20.06
C TYR A 88 -17.79 -8.16 -20.88
N ASP A 89 -17.86 -6.95 -20.34
CA ASP A 89 -18.54 -5.83 -21.00
C ASP A 89 -17.83 -5.39 -22.29
N GLU A 90 -16.50 -5.26 -22.27
CA GLU A 90 -15.74 -4.73 -23.42
C GLU A 90 -15.33 -5.81 -24.44
N PHE A 91 -15.11 -7.05 -23.99
CA PHE A 91 -14.57 -8.11 -24.84
C PHE A 91 -15.47 -9.34 -24.94
N ASN A 92 -16.62 -9.35 -24.26
CA ASN A 92 -17.55 -10.48 -24.17
C ASN A 92 -16.88 -11.78 -23.69
N ILE A 93 -15.95 -11.65 -22.75
CA ILE A 93 -15.20 -12.76 -22.17
C ILE A 93 -15.53 -12.93 -20.69
N VAL A 94 -15.96 -14.13 -20.34
CA VAL A 94 -16.17 -14.54 -18.95
C VAL A 94 -14.89 -15.15 -18.40
N VAL A 95 -14.27 -14.48 -17.42
CA VAL A 95 -13.09 -14.98 -16.70
C VAL A 95 -13.34 -15.00 -15.20
N SER A 96 -12.71 -15.94 -14.51
CA SER A 96 -12.70 -15.96 -13.04
C SER A 96 -11.74 -14.90 -12.48
N GLU A 97 -12.04 -14.41 -11.27
CA GLU A 97 -11.16 -13.50 -10.51
C GLU A 97 -9.72 -14.05 -10.39
N TRP A 98 -9.61 -15.37 -10.24
CA TRP A 98 -8.34 -16.08 -10.15
C TRP A 98 -7.51 -15.98 -11.44
N THR A 99 -8.18 -16.00 -12.60
CA THR A 99 -7.53 -15.85 -13.92
C THR A 99 -7.00 -14.44 -14.08
N VAL A 100 -7.78 -13.43 -13.68
CA VAL A 100 -7.35 -12.02 -13.65
C VAL A 100 -6.14 -11.86 -12.74
N GLY A 101 -6.22 -12.34 -11.49
CA GLY A 101 -5.15 -12.23 -10.50
C GLY A 101 -3.84 -12.88 -10.96
N ARG A 102 -3.88 -14.10 -11.51
CA ARG A 102 -2.69 -14.76 -12.07
C ARG A 102 -2.13 -14.02 -13.28
N THR A 103 -2.98 -13.41 -14.09
CA THR A 103 -2.56 -12.68 -15.28
C THR A 103 -1.87 -11.38 -14.90
N LEU A 104 -2.39 -10.65 -13.91
CA LEU A 104 -1.74 -9.48 -13.32
C LEU A 104 -0.37 -9.83 -12.72
N GLN A 105 -0.29 -10.88 -11.89
CA GLN A 105 0.97 -11.33 -11.28
C GLN A 105 2.04 -11.67 -12.32
N ARG A 106 1.65 -12.33 -13.42
CA ARG A 106 2.56 -12.66 -14.52
C ARG A 106 3.12 -11.43 -15.22
N HIS A 107 2.37 -10.33 -15.28
CA HIS A 107 2.82 -9.05 -15.83
C HIS A 107 3.52 -8.15 -14.80
N GLY A 108 3.87 -8.69 -13.63
CA GLY A 108 4.58 -7.95 -12.58
C GLY A 108 3.69 -7.08 -11.70
N TRP A 109 2.36 -7.22 -11.78
CA TRP A 109 1.42 -6.48 -10.94
C TRP A 109 1.11 -7.25 -9.66
N SER A 110 1.16 -6.56 -8.53
CA SER A 110 0.84 -7.13 -7.21
C SER A 110 -0.20 -6.27 -6.49
N LYS A 111 -1.01 -6.93 -5.64
CA LYS A 111 -1.99 -6.24 -4.81
C LYS A 111 -1.25 -5.47 -3.71
N LYS A 112 -1.47 -4.16 -3.66
CA LYS A 112 -0.91 -3.25 -2.64
C LYS A 112 -2.04 -2.48 -1.98
N THR A 113 -1.81 -2.02 -0.77
CA THR A 113 -2.74 -1.12 -0.09
C THR A 113 -2.80 0.20 -0.84
N ALA A 114 -3.98 0.53 -1.38
CA ALA A 114 -4.20 1.81 -2.04
C ALA A 114 -4.12 2.95 -1.02
N ARG A 115 -3.34 3.99 -1.35
CA ARG A 115 -3.32 5.23 -0.58
C ARG A 115 -4.28 6.22 -1.23
N PHE A 116 -5.39 6.51 -0.57
CA PHE A 116 -6.27 7.59 -0.99
C PHE A 116 -5.68 8.92 -0.54
N VAL A 117 -5.49 9.83 -1.50
CA VAL A 117 -5.05 11.19 -1.25
C VAL A 117 -6.24 12.10 -1.46
N SER A 118 -6.54 12.96 -0.49
CA SER A 118 -7.64 13.92 -0.61
C SER A 118 -7.42 14.84 -1.81
N SER A 119 -8.44 14.97 -2.66
CA SER A 119 -8.46 15.90 -3.78
C SER A 119 -8.51 17.37 -3.34
N PHE A 120 -8.86 17.64 -2.07
CA PHE A 120 -8.87 18.98 -1.49
C PHE A 120 -7.47 19.51 -1.12
N ARG A 121 -6.41 18.71 -1.27
CA ARG A 121 -5.04 19.17 -0.97
C ARG A 121 -4.60 20.24 -1.96
N ASP A 122 -4.32 21.44 -1.46
CA ASP A 122 -3.75 22.52 -2.27
C ASP A 122 -2.21 22.54 -2.18
N TYR A 123 -1.53 22.18 -3.27
CA TYR A 123 -0.07 22.20 -3.34
C TYR A 123 0.52 23.60 -3.20
N TYR A 124 -0.19 24.63 -3.68
CA TYR A 124 0.29 26.01 -3.60
C TYR A 124 0.30 26.50 -2.14
N SER A 125 -0.82 26.33 -1.42
CA SER A 125 -0.89 26.63 0.02
C SER A 125 0.14 25.85 0.84
N ARG A 126 0.41 24.59 0.48
CA ARG A 126 1.45 23.80 1.15
C ARG A 126 2.85 24.34 0.91
N GLY A 127 3.18 24.75 -0.32
CA GLY A 127 4.46 25.39 -0.63
C GLY A 127 4.66 26.67 0.17
N ARG A 128 3.65 27.54 0.20
CA ARG A 128 3.64 28.77 1.00
C ARG A 128 3.81 28.53 2.49
N TYR A 129 3.16 27.49 3.02
CA TYR A 129 3.34 27.06 4.41
C TYR A 129 4.78 26.61 4.67
N GLN A 130 5.37 25.80 3.77
CA GLN A 130 6.75 25.32 3.92
C GLN A 130 7.76 26.47 3.87
N GLU A 131 7.59 27.43 2.96
CA GLU A 131 8.41 28.65 2.90
C GLU A 131 8.35 29.43 4.23
N ARG A 132 7.15 29.67 4.76
CA ARG A 132 6.96 30.33 6.06
C ARG A 132 7.60 29.54 7.20
N LEU A 133 7.36 28.24 7.25
CA LEU A 133 7.91 27.36 8.28
C LEU A 133 9.45 27.37 8.26
N SER A 134 10.06 27.44 7.07
CA SER A 134 11.52 27.47 6.90
C SER A 134 12.19 28.74 7.47
N SER A 135 11.40 29.79 7.72
CA SER A 135 11.88 31.04 8.35
C SER A 135 12.04 30.92 9.87
N PHE A 136 11.60 29.81 10.48
CA PHE A 136 11.65 29.59 11.92
C PHE A 136 12.64 28.49 12.28
N ALA A 137 13.32 28.65 13.42
CA ALA A 137 14.16 27.61 13.98
C ALA A 137 13.32 26.59 14.75
N SER A 138 13.76 25.32 14.81
CA SER A 138 13.01 24.24 15.45
C SER A 138 12.68 24.48 16.93
N TRP A 139 13.58 25.14 17.66
CA TRP A 139 13.40 25.50 19.08
C TRP A 139 12.41 26.66 19.31
N GLN A 140 11.97 27.35 18.25
CA GLN A 140 10.91 28.36 18.31
C GLN A 140 9.51 27.74 18.18
N LEU A 141 9.41 26.52 17.64
CA LEU A 141 8.14 25.92 17.24
C LEU A 141 7.44 25.16 18.38
N VAL A 142 6.14 25.40 18.52
CA VAL A 142 5.22 24.69 19.39
C VAL A 142 4.05 24.17 18.56
N PHE A 143 3.85 22.85 18.50
CA PHE A 143 2.77 22.22 17.75
C PHE A 143 1.60 21.90 18.67
N VAL A 144 0.41 22.37 18.31
CA VAL A 144 -0.82 22.15 19.06
C VAL A 144 -1.70 21.18 18.28
N GLU A 145 -2.30 20.24 18.99
CA GLU A 145 -3.23 19.25 18.43
C GLU A 145 -4.51 19.21 19.27
N THR A 146 -5.60 18.65 18.73
CA THR A 146 -6.81 18.35 19.50
C THR A 146 -7.22 16.90 19.29
N SER A 147 -7.26 16.12 20.37
CA SER A 147 -7.64 14.70 20.30
C SER A 147 -8.79 14.40 21.24
N GLY A 148 -9.80 13.74 20.71
CA GLY A 148 -10.92 13.22 21.50
C GLY A 148 -10.79 11.73 21.68
N ILE A 149 -10.71 11.27 22.92
CA ILE A 149 -10.77 9.85 23.26
C ILE A 149 -12.11 9.50 23.88
N ASP A 150 -12.62 8.35 23.50
CA ASP A 150 -13.84 7.77 24.02
C ASP A 150 -13.48 6.43 24.71
N THR A 151 -14.14 6.09 25.82
CA THR A 151 -13.90 4.81 26.52
C THR A 151 -14.15 3.57 25.64
N ARG A 152 -14.84 3.71 24.51
CA ARG A 152 -15.01 2.66 23.48
C ARG A 152 -13.73 2.34 22.73
N GLU A 153 -12.76 3.26 22.65
CA GLU A 153 -11.49 3.03 21.95
C GLU A 153 -10.66 1.91 22.62
N GLY A 154 -10.90 1.64 23.91
CA GLY A 154 -10.28 0.50 24.62
C GLY A 154 -10.89 -0.87 24.28
N ARG A 155 -11.89 -0.96 23.40
CA ARG A 155 -12.54 -2.23 23.05
C ARG A 155 -11.61 -3.08 22.19
N ARG A 156 -11.46 -4.34 22.57
CA ARG A 156 -10.76 -5.35 21.75
C ARG A 156 -11.58 -5.60 20.47
N LYS A 157 -10.91 -5.50 19.31
CA LYS A 157 -11.53 -5.73 17.99
C LYS A 157 -11.56 -7.21 17.58
N THR A 158 -10.87 -8.05 18.34
CA THR A 158 -10.72 -9.48 18.06
C THR A 158 -11.04 -10.30 19.30
N GLY A 159 -11.59 -11.50 19.10
CA GLY A 159 -11.92 -12.45 20.14
C GLY A 159 -11.79 -13.88 19.60
N TRP A 160 -11.86 -14.85 20.50
CA TRP A 160 -11.79 -16.27 20.17
C TRP A 160 -13.19 -16.88 20.21
N SER A 161 -13.49 -17.73 19.23
CA SER A 161 -14.72 -18.52 19.12
C SER A 161 -14.43 -19.81 18.36
N PRO A 162 -15.32 -20.82 18.41
CA PRO A 162 -15.21 -22.00 17.58
C PRO A 162 -15.13 -21.66 16.09
N LEU A 163 -14.46 -22.51 15.31
CA LEU A 163 -14.35 -22.37 13.86
C LEU A 163 -15.75 -22.27 13.22
N GLY A 164 -15.94 -21.28 12.35
CA GLY A 164 -17.22 -21.00 11.70
C GLY A 164 -18.23 -20.21 12.53
N VAL A 165 -17.91 -19.87 13.79
CA VAL A 165 -18.80 -19.09 14.68
C VAL A 165 -18.22 -17.70 14.90
N ALA A 166 -19.01 -16.64 14.69
CA ALA A 166 -18.59 -15.29 15.01
C ALA A 166 -18.57 -15.06 16.54
N PRO A 167 -17.50 -14.47 17.10
CA PRO A 167 -17.44 -14.17 18.53
C PRO A 167 -18.39 -13.01 18.88
N THR A 168 -19.23 -13.19 19.90
CA THR A 168 -20.19 -12.18 20.36
C THR A 168 -19.80 -11.68 21.75
N ALA A 169 -19.69 -10.36 21.92
CA ALA A 169 -19.46 -9.72 23.20
C ALA A 169 -20.58 -8.74 23.53
N TYR A 170 -21.19 -8.87 24.71
CA TYR A 170 -22.25 -7.99 25.17
C TYR A 170 -21.65 -6.81 25.94
N ASN A 171 -21.96 -5.60 25.50
CA ASN A 171 -21.53 -4.37 26.16
C ASN A 171 -22.69 -3.37 26.19
N ARG A 172 -22.69 -2.46 27.17
CA ARG A 172 -23.66 -1.37 27.21
C ARG A 172 -23.43 -0.44 26.01
N LEU A 173 -24.36 -0.46 25.06
CA LEU A 173 -24.34 0.36 23.83
C LEU A 173 -24.93 1.74 24.12
N GLY A 174 -24.21 2.55 24.91
CA GLY A 174 -24.59 3.94 25.22
C GLY A 174 -23.52 4.94 24.78
N ARG A 175 -23.85 6.24 24.82
CA ARG A 175 -22.83 7.30 24.76
C ARG A 175 -21.92 7.14 25.97
N SER A 176 -20.67 6.86 25.70
CA SER A 176 -19.59 6.76 26.68
C SER A 176 -19.05 8.15 27.02
N GLU A 177 -18.34 8.22 28.14
CA GLU A 177 -17.64 9.43 28.53
C GLU A 177 -16.56 9.75 27.50
N ARG A 178 -16.62 10.96 26.94
CA ARG A 178 -15.60 11.50 26.05
C ARG A 178 -14.66 12.38 26.84
N PHE A 179 -13.38 12.20 26.61
CA PHE A 179 -12.33 13.08 27.09
C PHE A 179 -11.71 13.81 25.91
N GLN A 180 -11.38 15.06 26.12
CA GLN A 180 -10.60 15.87 25.19
C GLN A 180 -9.20 16.05 25.75
N ILE A 181 -8.24 15.95 24.88
CA ILE A 181 -6.82 16.11 25.15
C ILE A 181 -6.36 17.25 24.24
N LEU A 182 -5.83 18.30 24.86
CA LEU A 182 -5.22 19.46 24.19
C LEU A 182 -3.73 19.47 24.53
N PRO A 183 -2.90 18.72 23.80
CA PRO A 183 -1.46 18.74 24.00
C PRO A 183 -0.80 19.85 23.16
N ALA A 184 0.33 20.34 23.67
CA ALA A 184 1.27 21.16 22.93
C ALA A 184 2.67 20.53 23.01
N TYR A 185 3.33 20.41 21.87
CA TYR A 185 4.60 19.72 21.70
C TYR A 185 5.68 20.68 21.20
N THR A 186 6.90 20.44 21.62
CA THR A 186 8.12 21.09 21.10
C THR A 186 9.10 20.01 20.67
N GLN A 187 10.23 20.40 20.10
CA GLN A 187 11.33 19.46 19.83
C GLN A 187 11.85 18.73 21.09
N ASN A 188 11.59 19.28 22.29
CA ASN A 188 12.02 18.70 23.57
C ASN A 188 10.94 17.82 24.21
N GLY A 189 9.80 17.59 23.55
CA GLY A 189 8.68 16.80 24.05
C GLY A 189 7.45 17.63 24.39
N VAL A 190 6.62 17.14 25.32
CA VAL A 190 5.36 17.78 25.71
C VAL A 190 5.64 19.05 26.52
N LEU A 191 5.20 20.20 26.00
CA LEU A 191 5.30 21.49 26.68
C LEU A 191 4.20 21.64 27.73
N THR A 192 2.97 21.33 27.35
CA THR A 192 1.81 21.31 28.25
C THR A 192 0.72 20.41 27.67
N ALA A 193 -0.19 19.95 28.53
CA ALA A 193 -1.37 19.22 28.10
C ALA A 193 -2.55 19.53 29.04
N ALA A 194 -3.73 19.69 28.47
CA ALA A 194 -4.98 19.69 29.23
C ALA A 194 -5.82 18.48 28.88
N VAL A 195 -6.38 17.83 29.90
CA VAL A 195 -7.32 16.71 29.76
C VAL A 195 -8.58 17.05 30.52
N TYR A 196 -9.73 16.98 29.86
CA TYR A 196 -11.01 17.25 30.50
C TYR A 196 -12.15 16.47 29.85
N LYS A 197 -13.24 16.32 30.60
CA LYS A 197 -14.44 15.60 30.15
C LYS A 197 -15.31 16.48 29.26
N GLY A 198 -15.86 15.89 28.20
CA GLY A 198 -16.82 16.53 27.30
C GLY A 198 -16.26 16.82 25.91
N THR A 199 -16.73 17.91 25.29
CA THR A 199 -16.26 18.41 23.99
C THR A 199 -15.59 19.77 24.15
N THR A 200 -14.65 20.04 23.25
CA THR A 200 -14.00 21.33 23.08
C THR A 200 -14.96 22.26 22.35
N ASN A 201 -15.26 23.41 22.94
CA ASN A 201 -15.89 24.55 22.26
C ASN A 201 -14.87 25.71 22.20
N ASN A 202 -15.20 26.77 21.46
CA ASN A 202 -14.30 27.91 21.28
C ASN A 202 -13.87 28.52 22.62
N GLU A 203 -14.81 28.71 23.55
CA GLU A 203 -14.53 29.33 24.85
C GLU A 203 -13.49 28.55 25.66
N LYS A 204 -13.65 27.22 25.79
CA LYS A 204 -12.69 26.36 26.50
C LYS A 204 -11.33 26.36 25.82
N TYR A 205 -11.33 26.35 24.49
CA TYR A 205 -10.11 26.35 23.71
C TYR A 205 -9.34 27.67 23.85
N GLU A 206 -10.01 28.79 23.68
CA GLU A 206 -9.46 30.13 23.86
C GLU A 206 -8.97 30.35 25.31
N TRP A 207 -9.74 29.87 26.29
CA TRP A 207 -9.30 29.90 27.68
C TRP A 207 -8.02 29.09 27.88
N TRP A 208 -7.92 27.89 27.31
CA TRP A 208 -6.73 27.06 27.40
C TRP A 208 -5.52 27.71 26.71
N LEU A 209 -5.71 28.30 25.53
CA LEU A 209 -4.67 29.05 24.83
C LEU A 209 -4.11 30.17 25.72
N GLU A 210 -4.99 31.03 26.25
CA GLU A 210 -4.61 32.22 27.02
C GLU A 210 -4.05 31.87 28.40
N ASN A 211 -4.64 30.89 29.09
CA ASN A 211 -4.36 30.64 30.50
C ASN A 211 -3.39 29.49 30.76
N VAL A 212 -3.11 28.66 29.74
CA VAL A 212 -2.23 27.50 29.86
C VAL A 212 -1.12 27.56 28.82
N LEU A 213 -1.46 27.49 27.52
CA LEU A 213 -0.45 27.38 26.46
C LEU A 213 0.49 28.58 26.42
N LEU A 214 -0.06 29.79 26.30
CA LEU A 214 0.74 31.00 26.08
C LEU A 214 1.57 31.39 27.31
N LYS A 215 1.22 30.93 28.50
CA LYS A 215 2.07 31.08 29.70
C LYS A 215 3.34 30.23 29.65
N CYS A 216 3.38 29.22 28.77
CA CYS A 216 4.55 28.38 28.51
C CYS A 216 5.34 28.83 27.27
N CYS A 217 4.86 29.87 26.56
CA CYS A 217 5.49 30.43 25.37
C CYS A 217 6.32 31.68 25.72
N ASN A 218 7.30 32.01 24.86
CA ASN A 218 8.01 33.28 24.93
C ASN A 218 7.62 34.19 23.77
N ARG A 219 7.91 35.49 23.90
CA ARG A 219 7.73 36.44 22.79
C ARG A 219 8.70 36.10 21.66
N PHE A 220 8.25 36.25 20.42
CA PHE A 220 9.10 36.06 19.24
C PHE A 220 10.24 37.10 19.21
N PRO A 221 11.50 36.73 18.87
CA PRO A 221 11.96 35.44 18.31
C PRO A 221 12.55 34.44 19.33
N GLY A 222 12.11 34.47 20.59
CA GLY A 222 12.59 33.57 21.64
C GLY A 222 12.18 32.09 21.45
N PRO A 223 12.60 31.17 22.34
CA PRO A 223 12.20 29.78 22.25
C PRO A 223 10.71 29.60 22.51
N ASN A 224 10.09 28.60 21.88
CA ASN A 224 8.65 28.33 21.99
C ASN A 224 7.76 29.56 21.68
N SER A 225 8.16 30.38 20.70
CA SER A 225 7.48 31.64 20.35
C SER A 225 6.64 31.60 19.07
N VAL A 226 6.55 30.44 18.43
CA VAL A 226 5.78 30.23 17.20
C VAL A 226 4.87 29.02 17.43
N VAL A 227 3.56 29.24 17.48
CA VAL A 227 2.58 28.17 17.64
C VAL A 227 2.03 27.77 16.29
N VAL A 228 2.07 26.47 16.01
CA VAL A 228 1.53 25.83 14.81
C VAL A 228 0.24 25.11 15.18
N MET A 229 -0.84 25.42 14.48
CA MET A 229 -2.18 24.85 14.70
C MET A 229 -2.82 24.39 13.39
N ASP A 230 -3.71 23.38 13.45
CA ASP A 230 -4.55 23.02 12.32
C ASP A 230 -5.56 24.13 11.99
N ASN A 231 -5.92 24.21 10.71
CA ASN A 231 -6.83 25.23 10.18
C ASN A 231 -8.30 24.82 10.34
N ALA A 232 -8.66 24.39 11.55
CA ALA A 232 -10.05 24.08 11.88
C ALA A 232 -10.88 25.37 11.93
N SER A 233 -12.15 25.29 11.50
CA SER A 233 -13.05 26.45 11.43
C SER A 233 -13.25 27.17 12.78
N PHE A 234 -13.09 26.46 13.89
CA PHE A 234 -13.22 27.04 15.22
C PHE A 234 -11.91 27.63 15.78
N HIS A 235 -10.79 27.49 15.07
CA HIS A 235 -9.51 28.11 15.43
C HIS A 235 -9.35 29.51 14.84
N SER A 236 -10.16 29.91 13.86
CA SER A 236 -10.02 31.18 13.15
C SER A 236 -10.80 32.36 13.77
N SER A 237 -11.02 32.37 15.09
CA SER A 237 -11.72 33.48 15.75
C SER A 237 -10.83 34.72 15.86
N GLU A 238 -11.43 35.91 15.79
CA GLU A 238 -10.69 37.16 15.97
C GLU A 238 -10.09 37.27 17.38
N ARG A 239 -10.77 36.65 18.36
CA ARG A 239 -10.27 36.55 19.74
C ARG A 239 -8.96 35.78 19.81
N ILE A 240 -8.83 34.66 19.10
CA ILE A 240 -7.57 33.88 19.07
C ILE A 240 -6.43 34.75 18.56
N LYS A 241 -6.60 35.44 17.42
CA LYS A 241 -5.57 36.36 16.90
C LYS A 241 -5.15 37.40 17.94
N GLY A 242 -6.12 38.05 18.57
CA GLY A 242 -5.84 39.05 19.60
C GLY A 242 -5.10 38.51 20.82
N ILE A 243 -5.38 37.27 21.26
CA ILE A 243 -4.66 36.62 22.37
C ILE A 243 -3.18 36.41 21.98
N PHE A 244 -2.93 35.90 20.77
CA PHE A 244 -1.57 35.67 20.27
C PHE A 244 -0.77 36.96 20.09
N GLU A 245 -1.41 38.00 19.53
CA GLU A 245 -0.81 39.33 19.36
C GLU A 245 -0.40 39.95 20.70
N ARG A 246 -1.29 39.92 21.71
CA ARG A 246 -0.97 40.42 23.06
C ARG A 246 0.18 39.64 23.71
N ALA A 247 0.24 38.33 23.50
CA ALA A 247 1.32 37.50 24.00
C ALA A 247 2.64 37.69 23.23
N GLY A 248 2.61 38.35 22.06
CA GLY A 248 3.78 38.49 21.19
C GLY A 248 4.27 37.15 20.62
N VAL A 249 3.37 36.18 20.46
CA VAL A 249 3.64 34.84 19.94
C VAL A 249 3.12 34.76 18.51
N VAL A 250 3.92 34.21 17.60
CA VAL A 250 3.52 34.06 16.20
C VAL A 250 2.55 32.88 16.07
N LEU A 251 1.42 33.10 15.41
CA LEU A 251 0.45 32.05 15.09
C LEU A 251 0.60 31.62 13.63
N LEU A 252 0.80 30.32 13.40
CA LEU A 252 0.94 29.71 12.08
C LEU A 252 -0.08 28.59 11.89
N TYR A 253 -0.94 28.70 10.88
CA TYR A 253 -1.90 27.65 10.54
C TYR A 253 -1.35 26.65 9.52
N LEU A 254 -1.75 25.38 9.65
CA LEU A 254 -1.54 24.36 8.62
C LEU A 254 -2.34 24.70 7.34
N PRO A 255 -1.83 24.32 6.16
CA PRO A 255 -2.56 24.51 4.90
C PRO A 255 -3.80 23.60 4.85
N PRO A 256 -4.86 24.00 4.13
CA PRO A 256 -6.05 23.18 3.90
C PRO A 256 -5.78 21.89 3.10
#